data_AF-A0A382PPE1-F1
#
_entry.id   AF-A0A382PPE1-F1
#
_cell.length_a   1.000
_cell.length_b   1.000
_cell.length_c   1.000
_cell.angle_alpha   90.00
_cell.angle_beta   90.00
_cell.angle_gamma   90.00
#
_symmetry.space_group_name_H-M   'P 1'
#
loop_
_entity.id
_entity.type
_entity.pdbx_description
1 polymer ?
#
loop_
_entity_poly.entity_id
_entity_poly.type
_entity_poly.pdbx_seq_one_letter_code
_entity_poly.pdbx_strand_id
1 'polypeptide(L)'
;YQDSLGFLPTLYRINHIQLSIGPSSESVSSALSKINKLRLKITSGESFRSLAVAHSEDAGTSPQGGDLGYVQRGTLVSEFESVAFTQDVGLVSEPILTKFGFHLIETIDRQGEKAKIRHILIKPEITASDEIRVFDFALTLKDSLLNFDTFKQFAKTYSDDKITKDISGDLGWVDLSSFPIPEFALAIQAESSTGVCSSPIKTSAGYHLIWISDVRPGGKPNLLDHWPEVESMALNQKKLIWFKDWLKQAKSLLFISIYDGS
;
A
#
# COMPACT_ATOMS: atom_id res chain seq x y z
N TYR A 1 34.03 24.75 21.83
CA TYR A 1 33.16 24.03 20.89
C TYR A 1 31.76 24.17 21.45
N GLN A 2 30.90 24.96 20.81
CA GLN A 2 29.55 25.17 21.32
C GLN A 2 28.71 23.98 20.84
N ASP A 3 28.51 23.05 21.77
CA ASP A 3 27.82 21.77 21.59
C ASP A 3 26.31 22.05 21.47
N SER A 4 25.88 22.64 20.34
CA SER A 4 24.48 22.91 20.11
C SER A 4 23.80 21.63 19.64
N LEU A 5 22.91 21.08 20.47
CA LEU A 5 22.02 20.01 20.05
C LEU A 5 21.30 20.41 18.74
N GLY A 6 21.13 19.43 17.85
CA GLY A 6 20.42 19.62 16.58
C GLY A 6 18.95 20.01 16.79
N PHE A 7 18.30 20.48 15.72
CA PHE A 7 16.86 20.75 15.74
C PHE A 7 16.06 19.45 15.71
N LEU A 8 14.99 19.40 16.49
CA LEU A 8 13.98 18.35 16.44
C LEU A 8 12.87 18.74 15.46
N PRO A 9 12.38 17.82 14.62
CA PRO A 9 11.26 18.10 13.73
C PRO A 9 9.95 18.20 14.52
N THR A 10 9.00 18.98 14.02
CA THR A 10 7.62 18.92 14.49
C THR A 10 7.00 17.61 14.02
N LEU A 11 6.41 16.85 14.95
CA LEU A 11 5.76 15.57 14.65
C LEU A 11 4.24 15.71 14.76
N TYR A 12 3.53 15.05 13.85
CA TYR A 12 2.07 15.05 13.81
C TYR A 12 1.59 13.62 14.03
N ARG A 13 0.63 13.42 14.94
CA ARG A 13 -0.05 12.14 15.07
C ARG A 13 -1.27 12.11 14.17
N ILE A 14 -1.26 11.29 13.13
CA ILE A 14 -2.30 11.30 12.12
C ILE A 14 -3.02 9.96 12.00
N ASN A 15 -4.31 10.06 11.71
CA ASN A 15 -5.13 8.93 11.27
C ASN A 15 -5.67 9.22 9.87
N HIS A 16 -5.92 8.18 9.07
CA HIS A 16 -6.48 8.34 7.74
C HIS A 16 -7.65 7.40 7.42
N ILE A 17 -8.48 7.80 6.47
CA ILE A 17 -9.48 6.96 5.81
C ILE A 17 -9.14 6.96 4.33
N GLN A 18 -8.61 5.86 3.82
CA GLN A 18 -8.43 5.65 2.38
C GLN A 18 -9.73 5.16 1.74
N LEU A 19 -10.12 5.77 0.62
CA LEU A 19 -11.23 5.39 -0.25
C LEU A 19 -10.70 5.16 -1.65
N SER A 20 -10.74 3.91 -2.10
CA SER A 20 -10.21 3.50 -3.40
C SER A 20 -11.19 3.86 -4.50
N ILE A 21 -10.68 4.26 -5.66
CA ILE A 21 -11.52 4.53 -6.81
C ILE A 21 -11.74 3.23 -7.56
N GLY A 22 -12.91 2.64 -7.34
CA GLY A 22 -13.36 1.43 -8.01
C GLY A 22 -14.27 1.71 -9.21
N PRO A 23 -14.34 0.77 -10.17
CA PRO A 23 -15.24 0.85 -11.32
C PRO A 23 -16.71 0.84 -10.88
N SER A 24 -17.59 1.44 -11.69
CA SER A 24 -19.04 1.38 -11.48
C SER A 24 -19.60 -0.03 -11.70
N SER A 25 -20.84 -0.26 -11.23
CA SER A 25 -21.60 -1.47 -11.53
C SER A 25 -21.75 -1.69 -13.05
N GLU A 26 -21.91 -0.60 -13.80
CA GLU A 26 -22.05 -0.64 -15.25
C GLU A 26 -20.74 -1.06 -15.92
N SER A 27 -19.61 -0.49 -15.49
CA SER A 27 -18.27 -0.87 -15.98
C SER A 27 -17.95 -2.33 -15.66
N VAL A 28 -18.28 -2.79 -14.45
CA VAL A 28 -18.13 -4.19 -14.04
C VAL A 28 -18.99 -5.11 -14.92
N SER A 29 -20.25 -4.75 -15.15
CA SER A 29 -21.18 -5.53 -15.98
C SER A 29 -20.75 -5.56 -17.46
N SER A 30 -20.20 -4.46 -17.95
CA SER A 30 -19.64 -4.36 -19.30
C SER A 30 -18.42 -5.27 -19.47
N ALA A 31 -17.48 -5.24 -18.52
CA ALA A 31 -16.31 -6.12 -18.51
C ALA A 31 -16.72 -7.60 -18.44
N LEU A 32 -17.68 -7.94 -17.57
CA LEU A 32 -18.24 -9.30 -17.48
C LEU A 32 -18.89 -9.72 -18.80
N SER A 33 -19.65 -8.83 -19.46
CA SER A 33 -20.26 -9.12 -20.75
C SER A 33 -19.22 -9.33 -21.85
N LYS A 34 -18.16 -8.51 -21.86
CA LYS A 34 -17.04 -8.63 -22.81
C LYS A 34 -16.32 -9.96 -22.66
N ILE A 35 -15.95 -10.34 -21.43
CA ILE A 35 -15.23 -11.59 -21.20
C ILE A 35 -16.08 -12.82 -21.46
N ASN A 36 -17.39 -12.78 -21.17
CA ASN A 36 -18.32 -13.85 -21.55
C ASN A 36 -18.39 -14.04 -23.07
N LYS A 37 -18.42 -12.95 -23.85
CA LYS A 37 -18.38 -13.03 -25.32
C LYS A 37 -17.08 -13.67 -25.82
N LEU A 38 -15.94 -13.36 -25.20
CA LEU A 38 -14.66 -14.00 -25.53
C LEU A 38 -14.69 -15.49 -25.22
N ARG A 39 -15.23 -15.88 -24.07
CA ARG A 39 -15.39 -17.29 -23.71
C ARG A 39 -16.22 -18.04 -24.75
N LEU A 40 -17.38 -17.50 -25.13
CA LEU A 40 -18.26 -18.11 -26.13
C LEU A 40 -17.54 -18.33 -27.46
N LYS A 41 -16.74 -17.35 -27.91
CA LYS A 41 -15.91 -17.50 -29.11
C LYS A 41 -14.91 -18.65 -28.97
N ILE A 42 -14.19 -18.72 -27.86
CA ILE A 42 -13.21 -19.80 -27.61
C ILE A 42 -13.90 -21.17 -27.60
N THR A 43 -15.02 -21.31 -26.89
CA THR A 43 -15.77 -22.58 -26.83
C THR A 43 -16.41 -22.94 -28.17
N SER A 44 -16.58 -21.96 -29.07
CA SER A 44 -17.04 -22.17 -30.45
C SER A 44 -15.90 -22.49 -31.42
N GLY A 45 -14.66 -22.61 -30.94
CA GLY A 45 -13.49 -23.03 -31.71
C GLY A 45 -12.53 -21.90 -32.13
N GLU A 46 -12.79 -20.64 -31.76
CA GLU A 46 -11.80 -19.58 -31.97
C GLU A 46 -10.56 -19.79 -31.09
N SER A 47 -9.39 -19.43 -31.61
CA SER A 47 -8.11 -19.61 -30.91
C SER A 47 -8.04 -18.72 -29.66
N PHE A 48 -7.88 -19.34 -28.49
CA PHE A 48 -7.60 -18.65 -27.23
C PHE A 48 -6.41 -17.70 -27.37
N ARG A 49 -5.31 -18.17 -27.98
CA ARG A 49 -4.10 -17.38 -28.18
C ARG A 49 -4.39 -16.09 -28.95
N SER A 50 -5.15 -16.18 -30.03
CA SER A 50 -5.48 -15.02 -30.85
C SER A 50 -6.33 -14.01 -30.10
N LEU A 51 -7.33 -14.48 -29.35
CA LEU A 51 -8.18 -13.62 -28.53
C LEU A 51 -7.43 -13.00 -27.34
N ALA A 52 -6.50 -13.74 -26.74
CA ALA A 52 -5.64 -13.20 -25.69
C ALA A 52 -4.76 -12.07 -26.22
N VAL A 53 -4.07 -12.25 -27.35
CA VAL A 53 -3.27 -11.21 -28.01
C VAL A 53 -4.10 -9.97 -28.35
N ALA A 54 -5.34 -10.17 -28.82
CA ALA A 54 -6.19 -9.07 -29.29
C ALA A 54 -6.91 -8.31 -28.17
N HIS A 55 -7.20 -8.96 -27.03
CA HIS A 55 -8.15 -8.42 -26.05
C HIS A 55 -7.67 -8.46 -24.61
N SER A 56 -6.65 -9.25 -24.27
CA SER A 56 -6.18 -9.33 -22.89
C SER A 56 -5.46 -8.04 -22.49
N GLU A 57 -5.85 -7.51 -21.34
CA GLU A 57 -5.31 -6.29 -20.71
C GLU A 57 -4.19 -6.61 -19.70
N ASP A 58 -3.71 -7.86 -19.69
CA ASP A 58 -2.44 -8.20 -19.08
C ASP A 58 -1.28 -8.00 -20.07
N ALA A 59 -0.59 -6.86 -19.94
CA ALA A 59 0.52 -6.49 -20.82
C ALA A 59 1.70 -7.48 -20.76
N GLY A 60 1.85 -8.23 -19.66
CA GLY A 60 2.95 -9.18 -19.48
C GLY A 60 2.80 -10.42 -20.35
N THR A 61 1.59 -10.96 -20.48
CA THR A 61 1.34 -12.23 -21.19
C THR A 61 0.53 -12.10 -22.47
N SER A 62 -0.23 -11.00 -22.65
CA SER A 62 -1.08 -10.77 -23.82
C SER A 62 -0.34 -10.98 -25.15
N PRO A 63 0.87 -10.41 -25.39
CA PRO A 63 1.61 -10.64 -26.64
C PRO A 63 1.98 -12.11 -26.91
N GLN A 64 2.03 -12.93 -25.86
CA GLN A 64 2.38 -14.35 -25.89
C GLN A 64 1.14 -15.25 -25.88
N GLY A 65 -0.06 -14.68 -26.04
CA GLY A 65 -1.30 -15.44 -26.02
C GLY A 65 -1.84 -15.73 -24.63
N GLY A 66 -1.45 -14.94 -23.64
CA GLY A 66 -1.83 -15.15 -22.24
C GLY A 66 -1.02 -16.24 -21.54
N ASP A 67 0.03 -16.78 -22.16
CA ASP A 67 0.81 -17.90 -21.62
C ASP A 67 1.65 -17.44 -20.41
N LEU A 68 1.42 -18.07 -19.26
CA LEU A 68 2.22 -17.87 -18.04
C LEU A 68 3.29 -18.95 -17.86
N GLY A 69 3.33 -19.95 -18.75
CA GLY A 69 4.17 -21.13 -18.62
C GLY A 69 3.74 -21.98 -17.42
N TYR A 70 4.71 -22.72 -16.86
CA TYR A 70 4.48 -23.53 -15.66
C TYR A 70 4.53 -22.64 -14.41
N VAL A 71 3.39 -22.51 -13.75
CA VAL A 71 3.26 -21.85 -12.46
C VAL A 71 3.24 -22.88 -11.34
N GLN A 72 3.75 -22.49 -10.17
CA GLN A 72 3.70 -23.32 -8.96
C GLN A 72 2.51 -22.90 -8.10
N ARG A 73 1.90 -23.86 -7.38
CA ARG A 73 0.89 -23.52 -6.38
C ARG A 73 1.45 -22.56 -5.32
N GLY A 74 0.64 -21.59 -4.90
CA GLY A 74 0.95 -20.54 -3.95
C GLY A 74 1.56 -19.27 -4.56
N THR A 75 1.76 -19.22 -5.89
CA THR A 75 2.34 -18.04 -6.56
C THR A 75 1.30 -17.12 -7.18
N LEU A 76 0.04 -17.54 -7.24
CA LEU A 76 -1.06 -16.79 -7.87
C LEU A 76 -2.07 -16.29 -6.83
N VAL A 77 -2.93 -15.35 -7.23
CA VAL A 77 -4.05 -14.92 -6.38
C VAL A 77 -5.05 -16.07 -6.21
N SER A 78 -5.61 -16.20 -5.01
CA SER A 78 -6.36 -17.39 -4.58
C SER A 78 -7.50 -17.77 -5.51
N GLU A 79 -8.27 -16.80 -6.00
CA GLU A 79 -9.44 -17.03 -6.86
C GLU A 79 -9.02 -17.59 -8.22
N PHE A 80 -7.93 -17.06 -8.78
CA PHE A 80 -7.34 -17.55 -10.02
C PHE A 80 -6.73 -18.95 -9.82
N GLU A 81 -5.95 -19.11 -8.75
CA GLU A 81 -5.21 -20.34 -8.47
C GLU A 81 -6.15 -21.53 -8.26
N SER A 82 -7.23 -21.32 -7.50
CA SER A 82 -8.23 -22.34 -7.24
C SER A 82 -8.69 -22.95 -8.55
N VAL A 83 -9.12 -22.12 -9.51
CA VAL A 83 -9.62 -22.59 -10.80
C VAL A 83 -8.52 -23.22 -11.65
N ALA A 84 -7.35 -22.58 -11.76
CA ALA A 84 -6.23 -23.08 -12.53
C ALA A 84 -5.80 -24.52 -12.14
N PHE A 85 -5.83 -24.82 -10.84
CA PHE A 85 -5.38 -26.11 -10.31
C PHE A 85 -6.50 -27.13 -10.07
N THR A 86 -7.79 -26.74 -10.08
CA THR A 86 -8.89 -27.69 -9.91
C THR A 86 -9.63 -28.02 -11.20
N GLN A 87 -9.63 -27.14 -12.21
CA GLN A 87 -10.32 -27.41 -13.47
C GLN A 87 -9.66 -28.54 -14.27
N ASP A 88 -10.41 -29.17 -15.17
CA ASP A 88 -9.88 -30.17 -16.09
C ASP A 88 -8.92 -29.55 -17.11
N VAL A 89 -7.90 -30.31 -17.51
CA VAL A 89 -6.92 -29.89 -18.51
C VAL A 89 -7.61 -29.73 -19.88
N GLY A 90 -7.32 -28.61 -20.56
CA GLY A 90 -7.92 -28.23 -21.83
C GLY A 90 -9.26 -27.49 -21.72
N LEU A 91 -9.81 -27.36 -20.51
CA LEU A 91 -11.04 -26.60 -20.27
C LEU A 91 -10.75 -25.09 -20.13
N VAL A 92 -11.62 -24.28 -20.70
CA VAL A 92 -11.68 -22.83 -20.45
C VAL A 92 -12.68 -22.56 -19.33
N SER A 93 -12.20 -21.89 -18.27
CA SER A 93 -13.01 -21.57 -17.10
C SER A 93 -14.21 -20.66 -17.43
N GLU A 94 -15.16 -20.58 -16.50
CA GLU A 94 -16.05 -19.42 -16.43
C GLU A 94 -15.25 -18.15 -16.06
N PRO A 95 -15.79 -16.93 -16.27
CA PRO A 95 -15.13 -15.70 -15.85
C PRO A 95 -14.91 -15.66 -14.34
N ILE A 96 -13.66 -15.48 -13.92
CA ILE A 96 -13.26 -15.41 -12.51
C ILE A 96 -12.87 -13.98 -12.16
N LEU A 97 -13.51 -13.39 -11.15
CA LEU A 97 -13.16 -12.05 -10.66
C LEU A 97 -11.97 -12.14 -9.68
N THR A 98 -10.95 -11.32 -9.91
CA THR A 98 -9.86 -11.08 -8.96
C THR A 98 -9.71 -9.58 -8.72
N LYS A 99 -8.78 -9.18 -7.84
CA LYS A 99 -8.40 -7.76 -7.67
C LYS A 99 -7.91 -7.06 -8.94
N PHE A 100 -7.56 -7.81 -10.00
CA PHE A 100 -7.08 -7.25 -11.26
C PHE A 100 -8.17 -7.09 -12.32
N GLY A 101 -9.34 -7.72 -12.15
CA GLY A 101 -10.42 -7.78 -13.14
C GLY A 101 -10.95 -9.19 -13.33
N PHE A 102 -11.63 -9.42 -14.46
CA PHE A 102 -12.15 -10.73 -14.83
C PHE A 102 -11.12 -11.52 -15.62
N HIS A 103 -11.02 -12.82 -15.33
CA HIS A 103 -10.10 -13.74 -15.97
C HIS A 103 -10.85 -14.90 -16.64
N LEU A 104 -10.44 -15.27 -17.85
CA LEU A 104 -10.64 -16.62 -18.38
C LEU A 104 -9.33 -17.37 -18.24
N ILE A 105 -9.40 -18.61 -17.78
CA ILE A 105 -8.23 -19.43 -17.49
C ILE A 105 -8.35 -20.73 -18.26
N GLU A 106 -7.29 -21.11 -18.96
CA GLU A 106 -7.17 -22.43 -19.55
C GLU A 106 -5.93 -23.13 -19.01
N THR A 107 -6.15 -24.30 -18.42
CA THR A 107 -5.07 -25.15 -17.92
C THR A 107 -4.64 -26.09 -19.04
N ILE A 108 -3.46 -25.88 -19.59
CA ILE A 108 -2.93 -26.61 -20.75
C ILE A 108 -2.30 -27.94 -20.33
N ASP A 109 -1.61 -27.96 -19.19
CA ASP A 109 -0.97 -29.15 -18.64
C ASP A 109 -0.88 -29.08 -17.12
N ARG A 110 -0.72 -30.23 -16.46
CA ARG A 110 -0.53 -30.33 -15.00
C ARG A 110 0.50 -31.41 -14.68
N GLN A 111 1.52 -31.02 -13.92
CA GLN A 111 2.64 -31.88 -13.51
C GLN A 111 2.92 -31.71 -12.02
N GLY A 112 2.39 -32.62 -11.19
CA GLY A 112 2.47 -32.51 -9.73
C GLY A 112 1.89 -31.18 -9.23
N GLU A 113 2.70 -30.41 -8.51
CA GLU A 113 2.33 -29.09 -7.97
C GLU A 113 2.53 -27.91 -8.94
N LYS A 114 2.78 -28.21 -10.22
CA LYS A 114 2.89 -27.20 -11.28
C LYS A 114 1.80 -27.38 -12.31
N ALA A 115 1.31 -26.27 -12.85
CA ALA A 115 0.36 -26.25 -13.95
C ALA A 115 0.86 -25.32 -15.05
N LYS A 116 0.77 -25.76 -16.31
CA LYS A 116 0.95 -24.87 -17.46
C LYS A 116 -0.39 -24.20 -17.76
N ILE A 117 -0.43 -22.88 -17.73
CA ILE A 117 -1.69 -22.13 -17.84
C ILE A 117 -1.56 -20.97 -18.81
N ARG A 118 -2.70 -20.59 -19.38
CA ARG A 118 -2.86 -19.30 -20.07
C ARG A 118 -4.12 -18.59 -19.63
N HIS A 119 -4.16 -17.27 -19.78
CA HIS A 119 -5.32 -16.49 -19.39
C HIS A 119 -5.64 -15.29 -20.30
N ILE A 120 -6.88 -14.81 -20.21
CA ILE A 120 -7.30 -13.51 -20.73
C ILE A 120 -7.76 -12.68 -19.55
N LEU A 121 -7.23 -11.47 -19.39
CA LEU A 121 -7.66 -10.50 -18.38
C LEU A 121 -8.49 -9.39 -19.04
N ILE A 122 -9.67 -9.12 -18.52
CA ILE A 122 -10.48 -7.94 -18.85
C ILE A 122 -10.67 -7.11 -17.59
N LYS A 123 -10.21 -5.86 -17.61
CA LYS A 123 -10.32 -4.93 -16.50
C LYS A 123 -11.61 -4.13 -16.65
N PRO A 124 -12.44 -4.00 -15.61
CA PRO A 124 -13.47 -2.99 -15.60
C PRO A 124 -12.85 -1.60 -15.73
N GLU A 125 -13.44 -0.76 -16.58
CA GLU A 125 -12.95 0.60 -16.81
C GLU A 125 -13.27 1.49 -15.61
N ILE A 126 -12.27 2.27 -15.18
CA ILE A 126 -12.44 3.34 -14.20
C ILE A 126 -12.51 4.66 -14.97
N THR A 127 -13.60 5.39 -14.75
CA THR A 127 -13.94 6.61 -15.47
C THR A 127 -13.84 7.84 -14.55
N ALA A 128 -13.89 9.04 -15.14
CA ALA A 128 -13.96 10.28 -14.37
C ALA A 128 -15.20 10.35 -13.46
N SER A 129 -16.32 9.73 -13.86
CA SER A 129 -17.52 9.66 -13.04
C SER A 129 -17.33 8.78 -11.80
N ASP A 130 -16.47 7.75 -11.87
CA ASP A 130 -16.10 6.94 -10.70
C ASP A 130 -15.30 7.76 -9.70
N GLU A 131 -14.38 8.59 -10.19
CA GLU A 131 -13.60 9.51 -9.37
C GLU A 131 -14.49 10.54 -8.67
N ILE A 132 -15.42 11.17 -9.40
CA ILE A 132 -16.40 12.11 -8.83
C ILE A 132 -17.25 11.42 -7.75
N ARG A 133 -17.75 10.22 -8.01
CA ARG A 133 -18.55 9.46 -7.04
C ARG A 133 -17.79 9.22 -5.73
N VAL A 134 -16.52 8.83 -5.81
CA VAL A 134 -15.70 8.58 -4.61
C VAL A 134 -15.36 9.90 -3.91
N PHE A 135 -15.09 10.97 -4.65
CA PHE A 135 -14.86 12.30 -4.08
C PHE A 135 -16.09 12.81 -3.32
N ASP A 136 -17.27 12.74 -3.91
CA ASP A 136 -18.53 13.19 -3.28
C ASP A 136 -18.84 12.36 -2.03
N PHE A 137 -18.55 11.05 -2.07
CA PHE A 137 -18.66 10.20 -0.89
C PHE A 137 -17.66 10.60 0.20
N ALA A 138 -16.40 10.87 -0.15
CA ALA A 138 -15.40 11.36 0.78
C ALA A 138 -15.81 12.68 1.43
N LEU A 139 -16.40 13.60 0.65
CA LEU A 139 -16.93 14.86 1.15
C LEU A 139 -18.10 14.64 2.12
N THR A 140 -19.02 13.74 1.77
CA THR A 140 -20.15 13.37 2.65
C THR A 140 -19.66 12.78 3.97
N LEU A 141 -18.63 11.92 3.94
CA LEU A 141 -18.01 11.40 5.15
C LEU A 141 -17.39 12.53 5.97
N LYS A 142 -16.59 13.41 5.35
CA LYS A 142 -16.00 14.59 6.00
C LYS A 142 -17.06 15.41 6.74
N ASP A 143 -18.15 15.76 6.08
CA ASP A 143 -19.19 16.62 6.66
C ASP A 143 -19.94 15.95 7.83
N SER A 144 -19.90 14.62 7.89
CA SER A 144 -20.48 13.83 8.99
C SER A 144 -19.50 13.60 10.16
N LEU A 145 -18.22 13.95 10.01
CA LEU A 145 -17.18 13.73 11.01
C LEU A 145 -17.13 14.87 12.04
N LEU A 146 -17.85 14.69 13.14
CA LEU A 146 -17.96 15.68 14.22
C LEU A 146 -16.80 15.67 15.22
N ASN A 147 -16.18 14.51 15.43
CA ASN A 147 -15.11 14.30 16.40
C ASN A 147 -14.27 13.06 16.05
N PHE A 148 -13.20 12.85 16.81
CA PHE A 148 -12.27 11.76 16.57
C PHE A 148 -12.87 10.36 16.80
N ASP A 149 -13.86 10.20 17.68
CA ASP A 149 -14.52 8.90 17.88
C ASP A 149 -15.32 8.49 16.65
N THR A 150 -16.04 9.43 16.02
CA THR A 150 -16.71 9.19 14.74
C THR A 150 -15.70 8.87 13.64
N PHE A 151 -14.56 9.57 13.62
CA PHE A 151 -13.47 9.27 12.67
C PHE A 151 -13.00 7.83 12.79
N LYS A 152 -12.72 7.36 14.02
CA LYS A 152 -12.27 5.99 14.24
C LYS A 152 -13.30 4.95 13.76
N GLN A 153 -14.59 5.22 13.97
CA GLN A 153 -15.67 4.35 13.47
C GLN A 153 -15.75 4.35 11.95
N PHE A 154 -15.60 5.51 11.32
CA PHE A 154 -15.62 5.62 9.86
C PHE A 154 -14.39 4.98 9.21
N ALA A 155 -13.21 5.12 9.82
CA ALA A 155 -12.02 4.41 9.38
C ALA A 155 -12.24 2.90 9.40
N LYS A 156 -12.77 2.35 10.51
CA LYS A 156 -13.09 0.92 10.63
C LYS A 156 -14.19 0.45 9.67
N THR A 157 -15.12 1.31 9.30
CA THR A 157 -16.25 0.94 8.44
C THR A 157 -15.86 1.07 6.96
N TYR A 158 -15.44 2.26 6.57
CA TYR A 158 -15.34 2.69 5.18
C TYR A 158 -13.94 2.65 4.61
N SER A 159 -12.88 2.59 5.43
CA SER A 159 -11.53 2.60 4.85
C SER A 159 -11.24 1.31 4.09
N ASP A 160 -10.62 1.46 2.92
CA ASP A 160 -10.10 0.37 2.10
C ASP A 160 -8.66 -0.02 2.46
N ASP A 161 -7.98 0.77 3.30
CA ASP A 161 -6.63 0.42 3.78
C ASP A 161 -6.73 -0.67 4.85
N LYS A 162 -6.64 -1.93 4.41
CA LYS A 162 -6.70 -3.11 5.28
C LYS A 162 -5.61 -3.15 6.36
N ILE A 163 -4.51 -2.41 6.21
CA ILE A 163 -3.41 -2.40 7.17
C ILE A 163 -3.79 -1.58 8.40
N THR A 164 -4.34 -0.38 8.18
CA THR A 164 -4.63 0.55 9.27
C THR A 164 -6.10 0.59 9.67
N LYS A 165 -7.03 0.06 8.84
CA LYS A 165 -8.48 0.02 9.09
C LYS A 165 -8.82 -0.45 10.51
N ASP A 166 -8.24 -1.57 10.95
CA ASP A 166 -8.56 -2.17 12.25
C ASP A 166 -7.98 -1.38 13.43
N ILE A 167 -6.91 -0.61 13.20
CA ILE A 167 -6.36 0.36 14.14
C ILE A 167 -6.89 1.79 13.90
N SER A 168 -8.06 1.90 13.26
CA SER A 168 -8.77 3.17 13.06
C SER A 168 -7.98 4.18 12.23
N GLY A 169 -7.20 3.70 11.26
CA GLY A 169 -6.42 4.52 10.36
C GLY A 169 -5.12 5.08 10.96
N ASP A 170 -4.68 4.65 12.15
CA ASP A 170 -3.50 5.23 12.81
C ASP A 170 -2.22 4.98 12.01
N LEU A 171 -1.56 6.08 11.59
CA LEU A 171 -0.25 6.05 10.92
C LEU A 171 0.88 6.45 11.87
N GLY A 172 0.57 6.70 13.14
CA GLY A 172 1.51 7.08 14.17
C GLY A 172 1.97 8.53 14.06
N TRP A 173 3.14 8.79 14.64
CA TRP A 173 3.80 10.09 14.61
C TRP A 173 4.62 10.24 13.33
N VAL A 174 4.34 11.28 12.56
CA VAL A 174 4.97 11.55 11.27
C VAL A 174 5.71 12.88 11.29
N ASP A 175 6.89 12.90 10.68
CA ASP A 175 7.63 14.12 10.32
C ASP A 175 7.28 14.46 8.86
N LEU A 176 6.61 15.60 8.64
CA LEU A 176 6.13 15.99 7.31
C LEU A 176 7.27 16.24 6.31
N SER A 177 8.49 16.52 6.79
CA SER A 177 9.63 16.76 5.90
C SER A 177 10.20 15.48 5.27
N SER A 178 9.98 14.34 5.92
CA SER A 178 10.45 13.02 5.50
C SER A 178 9.31 12.05 5.18
N PHE A 179 8.05 12.49 5.28
CA PHE A 179 6.89 11.65 5.04
C PHE A 179 6.78 11.26 3.55
N PRO A 180 6.60 9.96 3.23
CA PRO A 180 6.67 9.47 1.86
C PRO A 180 5.49 9.85 0.97
N ILE A 181 4.44 10.48 1.51
CA ILE A 181 3.25 10.92 0.77
C ILE A 181 3.20 12.46 0.79
N PRO A 182 3.75 13.15 -0.22
CA PRO A 182 3.84 14.60 -0.26
C PRO A 182 2.47 15.28 -0.15
N GLU A 183 1.43 14.68 -0.72
CA GLU A 183 0.06 15.21 -0.70
C GLU A 183 -0.49 15.31 0.72
N PHE A 184 -0.13 14.36 1.60
CA PHE A 184 -0.50 14.41 3.02
C PHE A 184 0.27 15.54 3.72
N ALA A 185 1.58 15.64 3.48
CA ALA A 185 2.40 16.68 4.07
C ALA A 185 1.89 18.08 3.71
N LEU A 186 1.55 18.32 2.45
CA LEU A 186 0.98 19.58 1.98
C LEU A 186 -0.37 19.89 2.62
N ALA A 187 -1.26 18.89 2.71
CA ALA A 187 -2.57 19.08 3.32
C ALA A 187 -2.50 19.40 4.83
N ILE A 188 -1.63 18.70 5.57
CA ILE A 188 -1.42 18.93 7.01
C ILE A 188 -0.74 20.28 7.25
N GLN A 189 0.19 20.69 6.37
CA GLN A 189 0.81 22.03 6.46
C GLN A 189 -0.20 23.14 6.19
N ALA A 190 -1.15 22.93 5.27
CA ALA A 190 -2.21 23.88 4.98
C ALA A 190 -3.26 23.95 6.11
N GLU A 191 -3.55 22.82 6.75
CA GLU A 191 -4.54 22.67 7.81
C GLU A 191 -3.86 22.13 9.07
N SER A 192 -3.26 23.01 9.88
CA SER A 192 -2.51 22.64 11.08
C SER A 192 -3.37 22.53 12.34
N SER A 193 -4.69 22.57 12.22
CA SER A 193 -5.59 22.51 13.37
C SER A 193 -5.82 21.06 13.81
N THR A 194 -5.51 20.77 15.07
CA THR A 194 -5.86 19.48 15.68
C THR A 194 -7.37 19.34 15.82
N GLY A 195 -7.88 18.13 15.67
CA GLY A 195 -9.29 17.84 15.91
C GLY A 195 -10.22 18.21 14.75
N VAL A 196 -9.68 18.48 13.56
CA VAL A 196 -10.43 18.73 12.33
C VAL A 196 -10.04 17.69 11.28
N CYS A 197 -11.03 17.23 10.51
CA CYS A 197 -10.81 16.36 9.37
C CYS A 197 -10.41 17.20 8.13
N SER A 198 -9.39 16.77 7.41
CA SER A 198 -8.97 17.38 6.15
C SER A 198 -10.08 17.31 5.09
N SER A 199 -9.96 18.13 4.04
CA SER A 199 -10.63 17.88 2.77
C SER A 199 -10.16 16.56 2.13
N PRO A 200 -10.91 15.97 1.19
CA PRO A 200 -10.45 14.80 0.45
C PRO A 200 -9.13 15.10 -0.30
N ILE A 201 -8.10 14.31 0.00
CA ILE A 201 -6.76 14.42 -0.60
C ILE A 201 -6.60 13.32 -1.63
N LYS A 202 -6.34 13.68 -2.87
CA LYS A 202 -6.10 12.73 -3.94
C LYS A 202 -4.66 12.19 -3.87
N THR A 203 -4.50 10.87 -3.95
CA THR A 203 -3.21 10.17 -4.13
C THR A 203 -3.34 9.12 -5.23
N SER A 204 -2.29 8.34 -5.46
CA SER A 204 -2.32 7.17 -6.34
C SER A 204 -3.20 6.02 -5.82
N ALA A 205 -3.48 5.97 -4.51
CA ALA A 205 -4.30 4.94 -3.88
C ALA A 205 -5.81 5.28 -3.84
N GLY A 206 -6.17 6.52 -4.20
CA GLY A 206 -7.55 7.00 -4.17
C GLY A 206 -7.66 8.34 -3.45
N TYR A 207 -8.79 8.55 -2.75
CA TYR A 207 -8.98 9.70 -1.89
C TYR A 207 -8.71 9.35 -0.44
N HIS A 208 -8.16 10.30 0.30
CA HIS A 208 -7.88 10.16 1.72
C HIS A 208 -8.50 11.31 2.50
N LEU A 209 -9.09 10.97 3.65
CA LEU A 209 -9.39 11.93 4.70
C LEU A 209 -8.35 11.74 5.81
N ILE A 210 -7.80 12.85 6.32
CA ILE A 210 -6.81 12.83 7.39
C ILE A 210 -7.37 13.51 8.62
N TRP A 211 -7.12 12.92 9.78
CA TRP A 211 -7.37 13.54 11.07
C TRP A 211 -6.05 13.76 11.81
N ILE A 212 -5.79 14.99 12.22
CA ILE A 212 -4.64 15.32 13.08
C ILE A 212 -5.11 15.21 14.53
N SER A 213 -4.64 14.17 15.22
CA SER A 213 -5.04 13.89 16.60
C SER A 213 -4.18 14.65 17.61
N ASP A 214 -2.92 14.90 17.29
CA ASP A 214 -1.98 15.56 18.19
C ASP A 214 -0.77 16.12 17.44
N VAL A 215 -0.08 17.10 18.02
CA VAL A 215 1.12 17.73 17.47
C VAL A 215 2.17 17.87 18.57
N ARG A 216 3.36 17.30 18.32
CA ARG A 216 4.54 17.54 19.14
C ARG A 216 5.35 18.66 18.50
N PRO A 217 5.49 19.81 19.18
CA PRO A 217 6.27 20.91 18.64
C PRO A 217 7.71 20.45 18.45
N GLY A 218 8.31 20.81 17.32
CA GLY A 218 9.74 20.68 17.11
C GLY A 218 10.49 21.91 17.62
N GLY A 219 11.74 22.06 17.18
CA GLY A 219 12.58 23.20 17.51
C GLY A 219 13.88 22.81 18.19
N LYS A 220 14.48 23.75 18.91
CA LYS A 220 15.65 23.44 19.74
C LYS A 220 15.21 22.58 20.93
N PRO A 221 15.92 21.46 21.23
CA PRO A 221 15.60 20.61 22.36
C PRO A 221 15.49 21.40 23.66
N ASN A 222 14.44 21.13 24.43
CA ASN A 222 14.19 21.78 25.70
C ASN A 222 13.47 20.79 26.65
N LEU A 223 13.55 21.04 27.96
CA LEU A 223 13.03 20.10 28.97
C LEU A 223 11.50 20.09 29.09
N LEU A 224 10.82 21.10 28.53
CA LEU A 224 9.36 21.19 28.58
C LEU A 224 8.73 20.35 27.47
N ASP A 225 9.15 20.56 26.23
CA ASP A 225 8.52 19.97 25.05
C ASP A 225 9.19 18.65 24.62
N HIS A 226 10.47 18.46 24.97
CA HIS A 226 11.32 17.41 24.42
C HIS A 226 12.01 16.56 25.50
N TRP A 227 11.39 16.38 26.67
CA TRP A 227 11.98 15.62 27.77
C TRP A 227 12.46 14.22 27.35
N PRO A 228 11.64 13.38 26.66
CA PRO A 228 12.07 12.03 26.27
C PRO A 228 13.29 12.03 25.33
N GLU A 229 13.31 12.96 24.38
CA GLU A 229 14.41 13.12 23.42
C GLU A 229 15.68 13.57 24.14
N VAL A 230 15.58 14.57 25.02
CA VAL A 230 16.71 15.09 25.81
C VAL A 230 17.25 14.03 26.77
N GLU A 231 16.37 13.27 27.43
CA GLU A 231 16.76 12.15 28.30
C GLU A 231 17.53 11.09 27.52
N SER A 232 17.04 10.70 26.33
CA SER A 232 17.71 9.74 25.46
C SER A 232 19.08 10.26 24.98
N MET A 233 19.16 11.52 24.55
CA MET A 233 20.43 12.15 24.17
C MET A 233 21.43 12.15 25.33
N ALA A 234 21.00 12.54 26.52
CA ALA A 234 21.84 12.55 27.72
C ALA A 234 22.30 11.15 28.13
N LEU A 235 21.41 10.15 28.07
CA LEU A 235 21.73 8.76 28.35
C LEU A 235 22.74 8.20 27.34
N ASN A 236 22.55 8.46 26.05
CA ASN A 236 23.46 8.03 25.00
C ASN A 236 24.82 8.71 25.12
N GLN A 237 24.87 9.99 25.48
CA GLN A 237 26.11 10.69 25.79
C GLN A 237 26.84 10.05 26.97
N LYS A 238 26.13 9.73 28.07
CA LYS A 238 26.72 9.02 29.23
C LYS A 238 27.27 7.65 28.85
N LYS A 239 26.52 6.86 28.07
CA LYS A 239 26.97 5.55 27.55
C LYS A 239 28.22 5.69 26.68
N LEU A 240 28.27 6.69 25.80
CA LEU A 240 29.43 6.97 24.95
C LEU A 240 30.68 7.35 25.76
N ILE A 241 30.52 8.20 26.77
CA ILE A 241 31.62 8.58 27.68
C ILE A 241 32.13 7.33 28.40
N TRP A 242 31.24 6.57 29.04
CA TRP A 242 31.59 5.34 29.73
C TRP A 242 32.32 4.34 28.81
N PHE A 243 31.81 4.14 27.59
CA PHE A 243 32.42 3.22 26.63
C PHE A 243 33.81 3.68 26.18
N LYS A 244 34.01 4.99 25.95
CA LYS A 244 35.32 5.57 25.60
C LYS A 244 36.32 5.38 26.74
N ASP A 245 35.92 5.61 27.97
CA ASP A 245 36.78 5.44 29.15
C ASP A 245 37.14 3.97 29.37
N TRP A 246 36.17 3.07 29.24
CA TRP A 246 36.39 1.64 29.27
C TRP A 246 37.37 1.18 28.18
N LEU A 247 37.20 1.64 26.93
CA LEU A 247 38.11 1.33 25.82
C LEU A 247 39.54 1.81 26.10
N LYS A 248 39.70 3.01 26.68
CA LYS A 248 41.02 3.56 27.04
C LYS A 248 41.71 2.69 28.09
N GLN A 249 40.99 2.26 29.11
CA GLN A 249 41.50 1.35 30.14
C GLN A 249 41.86 -0.02 29.55
N ALA A 250 40.98 -0.61 28.75
CA ALA A 250 41.23 -1.89 28.10
C ALA A 250 42.48 -1.86 27.21
N LYS A 251 42.66 -0.79 26.41
CA LYS A 251 43.87 -0.60 25.58
C LYS A 251 45.15 -0.51 26.41
N SER A 252 45.13 0.09 27.60
CA SER A 252 46.32 0.14 28.46
C SER A 252 46.70 -1.21 29.10
N LEU A 253 45.78 -2.17 29.09
CA LEU A 253 45.97 -3.51 29.67
C LEU A 253 46.33 -4.57 28.60
N LEU A 254 46.23 -4.23 27.31
CA LEU A 254 46.52 -5.11 26.19
C LEU A 254 47.85 -4.73 25.53
N PHE A 255 48.77 -5.68 25.41
CA PHE A 255 50.03 -5.50 24.69
C PHE A 255 49.76 -5.57 23.18
N ILE A 256 49.78 -4.43 22.49
CA ILE A 256 49.55 -4.35 21.04
C ILE A 256 50.88 -4.03 20.35
N SER A 257 51.41 -4.98 19.59
CA SER A 257 52.55 -4.77 18.68
C SER A 257 52.03 -4.55 17.26
N ILE A 258 52.20 -3.33 16.73
CA ILE A 258 51.92 -3.00 15.32
C ILE A 258 53.21 -3.25 14.55
N TYR A 259 53.20 -4.20 13.61
CA TYR A 259 54.30 -4.42 12.69
C TYR A 259 53.97 -3.69 11.38
N ASP A 260 54.67 -2.59 11.10
CA ASP A 260 54.59 -1.94 9.80
C ASP A 260 55.34 -2.79 8.76
N GLY A 261 54.60 -3.28 7.77
CA GLY A 261 55.16 -4.09 6.69
C GLY A 261 56.04 -3.24 5.77
N SER A 262 57.32 -3.61 5.67
CA SER A 262 58.29 -3.14 4.68
C SER A 262 58.00 -3.67 3.28
#